data_AF-A0A699VJW9-F1
#
_entry.id   AF-A0A699VJW9-F1
#
_cell.length_a   1.000
_cell.length_b   1.000
_cell.length_c   1.000
_cell.angle_alpha   90.00
_cell.angle_beta   90.00
_cell.angle_gamma   90.00
#
_symmetry.space_group_name_H-M   'P 1'
#
loop_
_entity.id
_entity.type
_entity.pdbx_description
1 polymer ?
#
loop_
_entity_poly.entity_id
_entity_poly.type
_entity_poly.pdbx_seq_one_letter_code
_entity_poly.pdbx_strand_id
1 'polypeptide(L)' 'MRQRHWLELLKDYDTNIQYHPGKANVVADALSRKSCMIAGIKHGYWASLRIERDLISRIKEAQKEDNEIWTIVENLDKQV' A
#
# COMPACT_ATOMS: atom_id res chain seq x y z
N MET A 1 -23.87 -16.64 -5.23
CA MET A 1 -23.99 -16.87 -3.78
C MET A 1 -23.86 -15.62 -2.89
N ARG A 2 -23.26 -14.50 -3.34
CA ARG A 2 -23.12 -13.30 -2.48
C ARG A 2 -24.44 -12.56 -2.18
N GLN A 3 -25.37 -12.48 -3.14
CA GLN A 3 -26.63 -11.73 -2.98
C GLN A 3 -27.55 -12.29 -1.87
N ARG A 4 -27.62 -13.61 -1.67
CA ARG A 4 -28.46 -14.21 -0.62
C ARG A 4 -27.99 -13.83 0.78
N HIS A 5 -26.67 -13.81 0.99
CA HIS A 5 -26.09 -13.43 2.27
C HIS A 5 -26.33 -11.95 2.62
N TRP A 6 -26.30 -11.06 1.63
CA TRP A 6 -26.67 -9.65 1.84
C TRP A 6 -28.13 -9.47 2.26
N LEU A 7 -29.04 -10.28 1.70
CA LEU A 7 -30.46 -10.23 2.07
C LEU A 7 -30.73 -10.75 3.48
N GLU A 8 -29.91 -11.66 4.01
CA GLU A 8 -30.00 -12.11 5.41
C GLU A 8 -29.63 -10.96 6.36
N LEU A 9 -28.51 -10.28 6.10
CA LEU A 9 -28.05 -9.16 6.93
C LEU A 9 -29.02 -7.97 6.92
N LEU A 10 -29.64 -7.68 5.79
CA LEU A 10 -30.58 -6.56 5.68
C LEU A 10 -31.90 -6.79 6.44
N LYS A 11 -32.26 -8.03 6.78
CA LYS A 11 -33.47 -8.32 7.57
C LYS A 11 -33.37 -7.86 9.02
N ASP A 12 -32.15 -7.75 9.54
CA ASP A 12 -31.89 -7.35 10.92
C ASP A 12 -31.94 -5.83 11.12
N TYR A 13 -31.95 -5.07 10.03
CA TYR A 13 -32.06 -3.62 10.04
C TYR A 13 -33.41 -3.21 9.47
N ASP A 14 -34.15 -2.33 10.16
CA ASP A 14 -35.39 -1.73 9.64
C ASP A 14 -35.05 -0.70 8.54
N THR A 15 -34.70 -1.23 7.36
CA THR A 15 -34.17 -0.45 6.24
C THR A 15 -35.04 -0.61 5.01
N ASN A 16 -35.48 0.52 4.46
CA ASN A 16 -36.20 0.58 3.20
C ASN A 16 -35.24 0.94 2.07
N ILE A 17 -35.06 0.04 1.09
CA ILE A 17 -34.15 0.26 -0.03
C ILE A 17 -34.78 1.25 -1.01
N GLN A 18 -34.33 2.51 -0.94
CA GLN A 18 -34.76 3.56 -1.88
C GLN A 18 -33.71 3.79 -2.96
N TYR A 19 -34.11 3.65 -4.22
CA TYR A 19 -33.25 3.96 -5.35
C TYR A 19 -33.28 5.46 -5.63
N HIS A 20 -32.13 6.11 -5.54
CA HIS A 20 -31.99 7.54 -5.85
C HIS A 20 -31.09 7.75 -7.07
N PRO A 21 -31.68 7.87 -8.28
CA PRO A 21 -30.90 8.16 -9.47
C PRO A 21 -30.35 9.59 -9.43
N GLY A 22 -29.07 9.76 -9.80
CA GLY A 22 -28.46 11.08 -9.99
C GLY A 22 -27.89 11.72 -8.72
N LYS A 23 -28.34 12.95 -8.40
CA LYS A 23 -27.68 13.89 -7.46
C LYS A 23 -27.51 13.37 -6.03
N ALA A 24 -28.33 12.43 -5.58
CA ALA A 24 -28.20 11.84 -4.25
C ALA A 24 -26.94 10.97 -4.09
N ASN A 25 -26.36 10.48 -5.19
CA ASN A 25 -25.14 9.66 -5.16
C ASN A 25 -23.85 10.49 -5.19
N VAL A 26 -23.94 11.82 -5.31
CA VAL A 26 -22.77 12.70 -5.46
C VAL A 26 -21.84 12.62 -4.25
N VAL A 27 -22.41 12.56 -3.04
CA VAL A 27 -21.62 12.46 -1.80
C VAL A 27 -20.91 11.10 -1.73
N ALA A 28 -21.62 10.00 -2.01
CA ALA A 28 -21.04 8.67 -2.01
C ALA A 28 -19.97 8.49 -3.11
N ASP A 29 -20.21 9.01 -4.31
CA ASP A 29 -19.24 9.00 -5.42
C ASP A 29 -17.98 9.82 -5.08
N ALA A 30 -18.15 11.02 -4.51
CA ALA A 30 -17.03 11.86 -4.08
C ALA A 30 -16.17 11.17 -3.00
N LEU A 31 -16.80 10.54 -2.00
CA LEU A 31 -16.12 9.80 -0.95
C LEU A 31 -15.41 8.55 -1.50
N SER A 32 -16.05 7.82 -2.40
CA SER A 32 -15.47 6.64 -3.05
C SER A 32 -14.21 6.98 -3.83
N ARG A 33 -14.25 8.06 -4.63
CA ARG A 33 -13.09 8.55 -5.40
C ARG A 33 -11.94 8.96 -4.49
N LYS A 34 -12.22 9.67 -3.39
CA LYS A 34 -11.19 10.06 -2.40
C LYS A 34 -10.55 8.83 -1.74
N SER A 35 -11.36 7.84 -1.37
CA SER A 35 -10.87 6.58 -0.78
C SER A 35 -10.00 5.80 -1.76
N CYS A 36 -10.40 5.71 -3.03
CA CYS A 36 -9.62 5.07 -4.10
C CYS A 36 -8.25 5.76 -4.29
N MET A 37 -8.20 7.09 -4.29
CA MET A 37 -6.94 7.84 -4.36
C MET A 37 -6.02 7.53 -3.18
N ILE A 38 -6.55 7.53 -1.94
CA ILE A 38 -5.78 7.22 -0.74
C ILE A 38 -5.29 5.76 -0.76
N ALA A 39 -6.12 4.83 -1.23
CA ALA A 39 -5.76 3.42 -1.37
C ALA A 39 -4.65 3.22 -2.41
N GLY A 40 -4.73 3.90 -3.55
CA GLY A 40 -3.69 3.89 -4.58
C GLY A 40 -2.36 4.47 -4.07
N ILE A 41 -2.40 5.60 -3.35
CA ILE A 41 -1.22 6.20 -2.71
C ILE A 41 -0.61 5.22 -1.71
N LYS A 42 -1.41 4.62 -0.81
CA LYS A 42 -0.90 3.62 0.14
C LYS A 42 -0.22 2.47 -0.59
N HIS A 43 -0.84 1.92 -1.63
CA HIS A 43 -0.26 0.80 -2.39
C HIS A 43 1.08 1.19 -3.05
N GLY A 44 1.15 2.39 -3.62
CA GLY A 44 2.38 2.95 -4.18
C GLY A 44 3.47 3.13 -3.12
N TYR A 45 3.15 3.75 -1.98
CA TYR A 45 4.09 3.92 -0.86
C TYR A 45 4.60 2.57 -0.33
N TRP A 46 3.72 1.58 -0.15
CA TRP A 46 4.10 0.24 0.29
C TRP A 46 4.99 -0.48 -0.74
N ALA A 47 4.71 -0.30 -2.04
CA ALA A 47 5.54 -0.86 -3.11
C ALA A 47 6.93 -0.21 -3.13
N SER A 48 7.02 1.13 -3.04
CA SER A 48 8.29 1.86 -2.94
C SER A 48 9.10 1.41 -1.72
N LEU A 49 8.48 1.34 -0.53
CA LEU A 49 9.15 0.88 0.69
C LEU A 49 9.63 -0.57 0.60
N ARG A 50 8.91 -1.44 -0.13
CA ARG A 50 9.34 -2.83 -0.38
C ARG A 50 10.53 -2.89 -1.32
N ILE A 51 10.50 -2.15 -2.43
CA ILE A 51 11.60 -2.09 -3.40
C ILE A 51 12.86 -1.53 -2.74
N GLU A 52 12.74 -0.42 -2.00
CA GLU A 52 13.87 0.19 -1.29
C GLU A 52 14.46 -0.78 -0.26
N ARG A 53 13.61 -1.45 0.54
CA ARG A 53 14.07 -2.40 1.55
C ARG A 53 14.71 -3.65 0.95
N ASP A 54 14.17 -4.18 -0.14
CA ASP A 54 14.75 -5.33 -0.86
C ASP A 54 16.11 -4.96 -1.49
N LEU A 55 16.18 -3.82 -2.17
CA LEU A 55 17.40 -3.35 -2.81
C LEU A 55 18.51 -3.07 -1.80
N ILE A 56 18.20 -2.39 -0.68
CA ILE A 56 19.17 -2.13 0.39
C ILE A 56 19.68 -3.45 1.00
N SER A 57 18.78 -4.42 1.21
CA SER A 57 19.16 -5.73 1.76
C SER A 57 20.09 -6.47 0.79
N ARG A 58 19.78 -6.46 -0.50
CA ARG A 58 20.61 -7.08 -1.54
C ARG A 58 21.98 -6.42 -1.67
N ILE A 59 22.05 -5.09 -1.57
CA ILE A 59 23.33 -4.36 -1.56
C ILE A 59 24.16 -4.77 -0.35
N LYS A 60 23.56 -4.80 0.85
CA LYS A 60 24.28 -5.18 2.07
C LYS A 60 24.83 -6.61 2.02
N GLU A 61 24.07 -7.55 1.48
CA GLU A 61 24.56 -8.93 1.33
C GLU A 61 25.67 -9.03 0.29
N ALA A 62 25.54 -8.34 -0.86
CA ALA A 62 26.59 -8.32 -1.88
C ALA A 62 27.90 -7.70 -1.38
N GLN A 63 27.82 -6.69 -0.50
CA GLN A 63 28.99 -6.02 0.08
C GLN A 63 29.71 -6.84 1.15
N LYS A 64 29.11 -7.88 1.73
CA LYS A 64 29.76 -8.74 2.75
C LYS A 64 30.87 -9.60 2.19
N GLU A 65 30.75 -10.02 0.93
CA GLU A 65 31.70 -10.93 0.28
C GLU A 65 32.76 -10.17 -0.53
N ASP A 66 32.66 -8.84 -0.62
CA ASP A 66 33.56 -8.00 -1.39
C ASP A 66 34.77 -7.56 -0.55
N ASN A 67 35.86 -8.30 -0.73
CA ASN A 67 37.16 -8.07 -0.13
C ASN A 67 37.85 -6.78 -0.63
N GLU A 68 37.52 -6.27 -1.82
CA GLU A 68 38.03 -4.99 -2.31
C GLU A 68 37.40 -3.82 -1.53
N ILE A 69 36.10 -3.89 -1.24
CA ILE A 69 35.42 -2.89 -0.40
C ILE A 69 36.08 -2.81 0.98
N TRP A 70 36.45 -3.95 1.56
CA TRP A 70 37.10 -3.98 2.87
C TRP A 70 38.47 -3.29 2.88
N THR A 71 39.25 -3.48 1.81
CA THR A 71 40.53 -2.78 1.66
C THR A 71 40.37 -1.26 1.49
N ILE A 72 39.30 -0.81 0.83
CA ILE A 72 38.98 0.62 0.71
C ILE A 72 38.62 1.20 2.09
N VAL A 73 37.81 0.50 2.88
CA VAL A 73 37.43 0.92 4.24
C VAL A 73 38.65 1.06 5.14
N GLU A 74 39.56 0.08 5.15
CA GLU A 74 40.80 0.17 5.94
C GLU A 74 41.72 1.32 5.52
N ASN A 75 41.75 1.66 4.23
CA ASN A 75 42.57 2.76 3.72
C ASN A 75 41.98 4.15 4.04
N LEU A 76 40.67 4.24 4.24
CA LEU A 76 39.99 5.45 4.71
C LEU A 76 40.24 5.68 6.21
N ASP A 77 40.18 4.63 7.03
CA ASP A 77 40.38 4.71 8.47
C ASP A 77 41.83 5.10 8.85
N LYS A 78 42.79 4.82 7.96
CA LYS A 78 44.20 5.23 8.10
C LYS A 78 44.47 6.69 7.68
N GLN A 79 43.50 7.36 7.05
CA GLN A 79 43.62 8.75 6.59
C GLN A 79 43.02 9.78 7.57
N VAL A 80 42.37 9.31 8.64
CA VAL A 80 41.84 10.13 9.75
C VAL A 80 42.76 10.04 10.95
#